data_AF-A0AAW7AC05-F1
#
_entry.id   AF-A0AAW7AC05-F1
#
_cell.length_a   1.000
_cell.length_b   1.000
_cell.length_c   1.000
_cell.angle_alpha   90.00
_cell.angle_beta   90.00
_cell.angle_gamma   90.00
#
_symmetry.space_group_name_H-M   'P 1'
#
loop_
_entity.id
_entity.type
_entity.pdbx_description
1 polymer ?
#
loop_
_entity_poly.entity_id
_entity_poly.type
_entity_poly.pdbx_seq_one_letter_code
_entity_poly.pdbx_strand_id
1 'polypeptide(L)'
;MRDKVVLFIEATTFLLLLAIGIAWAMQPSGDFEPYFVVFSLVFVATEIFRRYFMPSGNKHKFTPAELVLHREKLRPIFEKEIFRCRHEKLRKDAIIRHVDRVDSYPNTDESKSGISPWFKVALVDTYHKGIMVILSAERLYIHDGKYTNKKGNSTEEIRAYLVGKIPYEDIEAVNIDGDEYYHFPHIYCHFSHNNEPYEELVYCQEVDMNNGHVHYSELVSFTDVQKQSKEFAGKIA
;
A
#
# COMPACT_ATOMS: atom_id res chain seq x y z
N MET A 1 2.61 -7.82 -10.54
CA MET A 1 1.96 -8.49 -11.69
C MET A 1 2.09 -7.63 -12.96
N ARG A 2 1.86 -6.31 -12.89
CA ARG A 2 2.03 -5.34 -14.00
C ARG A 2 3.45 -5.31 -14.60
N ASP A 3 4.50 -5.36 -13.80
CA ASP A 3 5.89 -5.37 -14.33
C ASP A 3 6.17 -6.59 -15.21
N LYS A 4 5.62 -7.76 -14.84
CA LYS A 4 5.78 -9.00 -15.62
C LYS A 4 5.08 -8.91 -16.98
N VAL A 5 3.98 -8.14 -17.08
CA VAL A 5 3.25 -7.92 -18.33
C VAL A 5 4.03 -7.00 -19.25
N VAL A 6 4.61 -5.91 -18.74
CA VAL A 6 5.44 -5.00 -19.54
C VAL A 6 6.71 -5.70 -20.03
N LEU A 7 7.37 -6.47 -19.17
CA LEU A 7 8.49 -7.34 -19.55
C LEU A 7 8.13 -8.35 -20.64
N PHE A 8 6.93 -8.94 -20.56
CA PHE A 8 6.46 -9.88 -21.57
C PHE A 8 6.22 -9.20 -22.93
N ILE A 9 5.62 -8.01 -22.94
CA ILE A 9 5.41 -7.20 -24.15
C ILE A 9 6.77 -6.85 -24.78
N GLU A 10 7.71 -6.33 -24.00
CA GLU A 10 9.06 -5.97 -24.47
C GLU A 10 9.81 -7.18 -25.05
N ALA A 11 9.79 -8.32 -24.35
CA ALA A 11 10.42 -9.56 -24.82
C ALA A 11 9.81 -10.05 -26.14
N THR A 12 8.49 -9.96 -26.28
CA THR A 12 7.78 -10.38 -27.50
C THR A 12 8.10 -9.45 -28.66
N THR A 13 8.09 -8.14 -28.42
CA THR A 13 8.45 -7.13 -29.41
C THR A 13 9.91 -7.25 -29.85
N PHE A 14 10.82 -7.56 -28.93
CA PHE A 14 12.22 -7.81 -29.25
C PHE A 14 12.40 -9.02 -30.18
N LEU A 15 11.71 -10.13 -29.91
CA LEU A 15 11.75 -11.32 -30.77
C LEU A 15 11.22 -11.04 -32.18
N LEU A 16 10.15 -10.24 -32.28
CA LEU A 16 9.60 -9.82 -33.57
C LEU A 16 10.58 -8.94 -34.36
N LEU A 17 11.23 -7.97 -33.71
CA LEU A 17 12.28 -7.16 -34.33
C LEU A 17 13.47 -8.01 -34.80
N LEU A 18 13.84 -9.03 -34.04
CA LEU A 18 14.94 -9.94 -34.38
C LEU A 18 14.58 -10.77 -35.63
N ALA A 19 13.35 -11.28 -35.71
CA ALA A 19 12.86 -11.98 -36.90
C ALA A 19 12.80 -11.06 -38.14
N ILE A 20 12.37 -9.80 -37.98
CA ILE A 20 12.33 -8.81 -39.06
C ILE A 20 13.74 -8.45 -39.51
N GLY A 21 14.69 -8.31 -38.59
CA GLY A 21 16.10 -8.09 -38.91
C GLY A 21 16.72 -9.23 -39.72
N ILE A 22 16.40 -10.48 -39.36
CA ILE A 22 16.82 -11.66 -40.14
C ILE A 22 16.19 -11.63 -41.55
N ALA A 23 14.88 -11.34 -41.64
CA ALA A 23 14.19 -11.26 -42.93
C ALA A 23 14.77 -10.16 -43.84
N TRP A 24 15.08 -8.99 -43.29
CA TRP A 24 15.75 -7.91 -44.01
C TRP A 24 17.15 -8.29 -44.48
N ALA A 25 17.94 -8.98 -43.64
CA ALA A 25 19.27 -9.47 -44.03
C ALA A 25 19.21 -10.50 -45.17
N MET A 26 18.14 -11.29 -45.23
CA MET A 26 17.90 -12.26 -46.31
C MET A 26 17.34 -11.61 -47.58
N GLN A 27 16.57 -10.53 -47.45
CA GLN A 27 15.97 -9.81 -48.57
C GLN A 27 16.06 -8.28 -48.38
N PRO A 28 17.18 -7.65 -48.76
CA PRO A 28 17.42 -6.23 -48.47
C PRO A 28 16.48 -5.26 -49.21
N SER A 29 15.83 -5.73 -50.28
CA SER A 29 14.98 -4.91 -51.15
C SER A 29 13.52 -4.80 -50.69
N GLY A 30 13.15 -5.37 -49.55
CA GLY A 30 11.78 -5.29 -49.03
C GLY A 30 11.52 -4.04 -48.19
N ASP A 31 10.25 -3.65 -48.08
CA ASP A 31 9.81 -2.51 -47.27
C ASP A 31 9.73 -2.88 -45.78
N PHE A 32 10.90 -3.02 -45.13
CA PHE A 32 10.99 -3.38 -43.71
C PHE A 32 11.01 -2.15 -42.78
N GLU A 33 11.32 -0.96 -43.31
CA GLU A 33 11.46 0.29 -42.53
C GLU A 33 10.23 0.62 -41.65
N PRO A 34 8.98 0.50 -42.13
CA PRO A 34 7.81 0.82 -41.29
C PRO A 34 7.70 -0.05 -40.05
N TYR A 35 8.12 -1.32 -40.14
CA TYR A 35 8.03 -2.25 -39.01
C TYR A 35 9.04 -1.91 -37.92
N PHE A 36 10.28 -1.54 -38.29
CA PHE A 36 11.27 -1.07 -37.33
C PHE A 36 10.78 0.16 -36.57
N VAL A 37 10.14 1.12 -37.26
CA VAL A 37 9.57 2.32 -36.63
C VAL A 37 8.46 1.94 -35.64
N VAL A 38 7.49 1.13 -36.06
CA VAL A 38 6.36 0.72 -35.21
C VAL A 38 6.83 0.00 -33.95
N PHE A 39 7.72 -0.98 -34.08
CA PHE A 39 8.20 -1.74 -32.92
C PHE A 39 9.15 -0.92 -32.03
N SER A 40 9.90 0.03 -32.58
CA SER A 40 10.69 0.98 -31.78
C SER A 40 9.79 1.90 -30.95
N LEU A 41 8.65 2.35 -31.50
CA LEU A 41 7.68 3.14 -30.75
C LEU A 41 7.06 2.38 -29.58
N VAL A 42 6.97 1.05 -29.63
CA VAL A 42 6.53 0.24 -28.48
C VAL A 42 7.51 0.38 -27.31
N PHE A 43 8.82 0.40 -27.55
CA PHE A 43 9.81 0.65 -26.49
C PHE A 43 9.72 2.06 -25.91
N VAL A 44 9.49 3.06 -26.76
CA VAL A 44 9.27 4.44 -26.29
C VAL A 44 7.99 4.53 -25.46
N ALA A 45 6.90 3.91 -25.91
CA ALA A 45 5.62 3.90 -25.22
C ALA A 45 5.69 3.15 -23.88
N THR A 46 6.40 2.01 -23.82
CA THR A 46 6.61 1.25 -22.58
C THR A 46 7.51 1.99 -21.59
N GLU A 47 8.51 2.72 -22.06
CA GLU A 47 9.36 3.56 -21.20
C GLU A 47 8.60 4.80 -20.67
N ILE A 48 7.78 5.46 -21.51
CA ILE A 48 6.86 6.52 -21.05
C ILE A 48 5.87 5.94 -20.04
N PHE A 49 5.30 4.77 -20.33
CA PHE A 49 4.39 4.09 -19.42
C PHE A 49 5.07 3.78 -18.08
N ARG A 50 6.32 3.32 -18.11
CA ARG A 50 7.12 3.07 -16.90
C ARG A 50 7.31 4.36 -16.12
N ARG A 51 7.83 5.43 -16.73
CA ARG A 51 8.14 6.68 -16.03
C ARG A 51 6.93 7.39 -15.44
N TYR A 52 5.80 7.39 -16.14
CA TYR A 52 4.64 8.19 -15.74
C TYR A 52 3.56 7.37 -15.04
N PHE A 53 3.44 6.08 -15.35
CA PHE A 53 2.37 5.22 -14.82
C PHE A 53 2.87 4.09 -13.93
N MET A 54 4.17 3.84 -13.88
CA MET A 54 4.80 2.94 -12.91
C MET A 54 5.95 3.67 -12.21
N PRO A 55 5.66 4.63 -11.29
CA PRO A 55 6.70 5.15 -10.42
C PRO A 55 7.43 3.94 -9.84
N SER A 56 8.66 3.76 -10.31
CA SER A 56 9.52 2.70 -9.84
C SER A 56 9.79 3.10 -8.41
N GLY A 57 9.09 2.46 -7.47
CA GLY A 57 9.47 2.51 -6.08
C GLY A 57 10.88 1.97 -6.05
N ASN A 58 11.85 2.88 -6.10
CA ASN A 58 13.23 2.59 -5.81
C ASN A 58 13.19 2.18 -4.35
N LYS A 59 12.92 0.90 -4.10
CA LYS A 59 12.92 0.35 -2.75
C LYS A 59 14.30 0.67 -2.23
N HIS A 60 14.39 1.55 -1.25
CA HIS A 60 15.65 1.78 -0.56
C HIS A 60 16.06 0.42 -0.02
N LYS A 61 17.05 -0.21 -0.67
CA LYS A 61 17.53 -1.52 -0.27
C LYS A 61 18.50 -1.29 0.87
N PHE A 62 17.96 -1.19 2.08
CA PHE A 62 18.78 -1.31 3.28
C PHE A 62 19.55 -2.63 3.22
N THR A 63 20.83 -2.59 3.56
CA THR A 63 21.54 -3.79 3.98
C THR A 63 20.89 -4.33 5.27
N PRO A 64 21.06 -5.62 5.62
CA PRO A 64 20.47 -6.16 6.85
C PRO A 64 20.87 -5.38 8.11
N ALA A 65 22.11 -4.87 8.19
CA ALA A 65 22.58 -4.08 9.31
C ALA A 65 21.91 -2.70 9.37
N GLU A 66 21.81 -2.01 8.24
CA GLU A 66 21.12 -0.71 8.15
C GLU A 66 19.64 -0.85 8.47
N LEU A 67 19.01 -1.93 8.02
CA LEU A 67 17.60 -2.21 8.30
C LEU A 67 17.35 -2.35 9.80
N VAL A 68 18.22 -3.07 10.51
CA VAL A 68 18.13 -3.20 11.97
C VAL A 68 18.30 -1.84 12.64
N LEU A 69 19.33 -1.08 12.26
CA LEU A 69 19.57 0.26 12.81
C LEU A 69 18.39 1.21 12.58
N HIS A 70 17.80 1.17 11.39
CA HIS A 70 16.64 1.98 11.03
C HIS A 70 15.40 1.60 11.86
N ARG A 71 15.14 0.31 12.03
CA ARG A 71 14.06 -0.20 12.91
C ARG A 71 14.26 0.24 14.36
N GLU A 72 15.47 0.06 14.88
CA GLU A 72 15.83 0.45 16.25
C GLU A 72 15.77 1.97 16.47
N LYS A 73 15.99 2.77 15.42
CA LYS A 73 15.82 4.23 15.46
C LYS A 73 14.34 4.62 15.53
N LEU A 74 13.50 4.05 14.68
CA LEU A 74 12.09 4.45 14.54
C LEU A 74 11.19 3.89 15.64
N ARG A 75 11.39 2.62 16.03
CA ARG A 75 10.56 1.94 17.04
C ARG A 75 10.35 2.75 18.32
N PRO A 76 11.40 3.23 19.03
CA PRO A 76 11.21 3.96 20.28
C PRO A 76 10.48 5.30 20.09
N ILE A 77 10.60 5.93 18.91
CA ILE A 77 9.88 7.16 18.59
C ILE A 77 8.37 6.88 18.56
N PHE A 78 7.95 5.86 17.80
CA PHE A 78 6.54 5.48 17.68
C PHE A 78 5.97 4.94 18.98
N GLU A 79 6.68 4.05 19.67
CA GLU A 79 6.24 3.50 20.96
C GLU A 79 6.02 4.62 21.98
N LYS A 80 6.97 5.56 22.09
CA LYS A 80 6.85 6.70 23.01
C LYS A 80 5.61 7.54 22.69
N GLU A 81 5.35 7.84 21.43
CA GLU A 81 4.20 8.63 21.02
C GLU A 81 2.88 7.90 21.27
N ILE A 82 2.82 6.60 20.95
CA ILE A 82 1.63 5.77 21.23
C ILE A 82 1.36 5.69 22.73
N PHE A 83 2.39 5.47 23.56
CA PHE A 83 2.24 5.43 25.01
C PHE A 83 1.81 6.78 25.57
N ARG A 84 2.37 7.89 25.08
CA ARG A 84 1.95 9.24 25.44
C ARG A 84 0.47 9.45 25.14
N CYS A 85 0.04 9.15 23.92
CA CYS A 85 -1.37 9.28 23.51
C CYS A 85 -2.31 8.41 24.34
N ARG A 86 -1.91 7.17 24.68
CA ARG A 86 -2.70 6.28 25.55
C ARG A 86 -2.80 6.83 26.97
N HIS A 87 -1.67 7.22 27.58
CA HIS A 87 -1.61 7.70 28.96
C HIS A 87 -2.38 9.01 29.15
N GLU A 88 -2.17 9.97 28.25
CA GLU A 88 -2.79 11.30 28.29
C GLU A 88 -4.19 11.33 27.67
N LYS A 89 -4.69 10.20 27.14
CA LYS A 89 -5.98 10.06 26.45
C LYS A 89 -6.14 11.04 25.27
N LEU A 90 -5.06 11.24 24.52
CA LEU A 90 -5.03 12.11 23.36
C LEU A 90 -5.60 11.42 22.12
N ARG A 91 -5.85 12.21 21.09
CA ARG A 91 -6.16 11.68 19.76
C ARG A 91 -4.96 10.91 19.22
N LYS A 92 -5.25 9.81 18.54
CA LYS A 92 -4.27 8.93 17.91
C LYS A 92 -4.00 9.30 16.45
N ASP A 93 -4.49 10.46 16.00
CA ASP A 93 -4.43 10.85 14.59
C ASP A 93 -2.97 11.01 14.12
N ALA A 94 -2.69 10.59 12.89
CA ALA A 94 -1.42 10.77 12.20
C ALA A 94 -1.68 11.00 10.71
N ILE A 95 -0.77 11.69 10.03
CA ILE A 95 -0.80 11.92 8.59
C ILE A 95 0.22 11.01 7.94
N ILE A 96 -0.22 10.14 7.03
CA ILE A 96 0.67 9.39 6.14
C ILE A 96 0.97 10.26 4.93
N ARG A 97 2.24 10.38 4.53
CA ARG A 97 2.70 11.13 3.35
C ARG A 97 3.59 10.27 2.47
N HIS A 98 3.30 10.25 1.17
CA HIS A 98 4.14 9.59 0.19
C HIS A 98 5.41 10.38 -0.08
N VAL A 99 6.57 9.76 0.11
CA VAL A 99 7.89 10.40 -0.06
C VAL A 99 8.16 10.93 -1.46
N ASP A 100 7.73 10.22 -2.52
CA ASP A 100 7.97 10.70 -3.89
C ASP A 100 6.94 11.76 -4.34
N ARG A 101 5.97 12.09 -3.49
CA ARG A 101 4.89 13.05 -3.79
C ARG A 101 4.68 14.05 -2.64
N VAL A 102 5.76 14.37 -1.93
CA VAL A 102 5.72 15.25 -0.73
C VAL A 102 5.12 16.62 -1.01
N ASP A 103 5.36 17.17 -2.20
CA ASP A 103 4.89 18.50 -2.63
C ASP A 103 3.38 18.57 -2.90
N SER A 104 2.68 17.43 -2.92
CA SER A 104 1.23 17.44 -3.12
C SER A 104 0.51 18.02 -1.91
N TYR A 105 1.00 17.73 -0.71
CA TYR A 105 0.45 18.23 0.54
C TYR A 105 0.70 19.74 0.72
N PRO A 106 -0.26 20.51 1.26
CA PRO A 106 -1.53 20.09 1.88
C PRO A 106 -2.68 19.92 0.90
N ASN A 107 -2.45 20.12 -0.39
CA ASN A 107 -3.50 20.06 -1.40
C ASN A 107 -3.75 18.61 -1.84
N THR A 108 -4.92 18.36 -2.40
CA THR A 108 -5.24 17.06 -3.00
C THR A 108 -5.79 17.29 -4.38
N ASP A 109 -5.27 16.56 -5.36
CA ASP A 109 -5.81 16.54 -6.70
C ASP A 109 -6.84 15.41 -6.80
N GLU A 110 -8.11 15.76 -6.59
CA GLU A 110 -9.23 14.81 -6.64
C GLU A 110 -9.46 14.21 -8.03
N SER A 111 -8.86 14.79 -9.08
CA SER A 111 -8.98 14.25 -10.44
C SER A 111 -8.13 13.00 -10.67
N LYS A 112 -7.15 12.73 -9.79
CA LYS A 112 -6.25 11.59 -9.91
C LYS A 112 -6.87 10.34 -9.30
N SER A 113 -6.89 9.28 -10.11
CA SER A 113 -7.28 7.95 -9.65
C SER A 113 -6.17 7.30 -8.81
N GLY A 114 -6.55 6.60 -7.74
CA GLY A 114 -5.65 5.88 -6.85
C GLY A 114 -5.70 6.39 -5.40
N ILE A 115 -4.76 5.90 -4.58
CA ILE A 115 -4.62 6.38 -3.21
C ILE A 115 -4.06 7.81 -3.21
N SER A 116 -4.58 8.65 -2.31
CA SER A 116 -4.09 10.01 -2.13
C SER A 116 -2.59 10.00 -1.76
N PRO A 117 -1.79 10.98 -2.24
CA PRO A 117 -0.40 11.18 -1.81
C PRO A 117 -0.25 11.38 -0.30
N TRP A 118 -1.30 11.81 0.38
CA TRP A 118 -1.35 11.91 1.83
C TRP A 118 -2.77 11.66 2.34
N PHE A 119 -2.89 11.12 3.54
CA PHE A 119 -4.19 10.89 4.18
C PHE A 119 -4.04 10.74 5.69
N LYS A 120 -5.13 10.97 6.41
CA LYS A 120 -5.19 10.83 7.87
C LYS A 120 -5.54 9.40 8.27
N VAL A 121 -4.86 8.89 9.29
CA VAL A 121 -5.10 7.59 9.92
C VAL A 121 -5.03 7.74 11.44
N ALA A 122 -5.33 6.68 12.19
CA ALA A 122 -5.00 6.62 13.61
C ALA A 122 -3.82 5.68 13.88
N LEU A 123 -2.71 6.19 14.42
CA LEU A 123 -1.54 5.44 14.87
C LEU A 123 -1.85 4.75 16.20
N VAL A 124 -1.97 3.43 16.19
CA VAL A 124 -2.57 2.72 17.33
C VAL A 124 -1.65 1.76 18.05
N ASP A 125 -0.69 1.15 17.37
CA ASP A 125 0.24 0.20 17.97
C ASP A 125 1.52 0.04 17.13
N THR A 126 2.48 -0.70 17.66
CA THR A 126 3.64 -1.21 16.91
C THR A 126 3.58 -2.73 16.83
N TYR A 127 4.22 -3.30 15.82
CA TYR A 127 4.42 -4.75 15.68
C TYR A 127 5.88 -5.04 15.33
N HIS A 128 6.25 -6.32 15.25
CA HIS A 128 7.65 -6.76 15.12
C HIS A 128 8.42 -6.18 13.90
N LYS A 129 7.74 -5.69 12.86
CA LYS A 129 8.39 -5.04 11.69
C LYS A 129 8.01 -3.58 11.47
N GLY A 130 7.11 -2.99 12.25
CA GLY A 130 6.57 -1.68 11.89
C GLY A 130 5.50 -1.13 12.82
N ILE A 131 4.63 -0.29 12.26
CA ILE A 131 3.51 0.35 12.95
C ILE A 131 2.16 -0.17 12.45
N MET A 132 1.15 -0.10 13.31
CA MET A 132 -0.24 -0.41 13.01
C MET A 132 -1.04 0.88 12.98
N VAL A 133 -1.79 1.09 11.89
CA VAL A 133 -2.66 2.26 11.72
C VAL A 133 -4.09 1.83 11.41
N ILE A 134 -5.07 2.42 12.09
CA ILE A 134 -6.49 2.21 11.78
C ILE A 134 -6.89 3.11 10.62
N LEU A 135 -7.49 2.50 9.59
CA LEU A 135 -8.01 3.16 8.39
C LEU A 135 -9.51 3.44 8.51
N SER A 136 -10.26 2.47 9.04
CA SER A 136 -11.71 2.58 9.23
C SER A 136 -12.16 1.73 10.42
N ALA A 137 -13.29 2.12 11.01
CA ALA A 137 -14.03 1.28 11.95
C ALA A 137 -15.26 0.75 11.22
N GLU A 138 -15.44 -0.57 11.24
CA GLU A 138 -16.47 -1.27 10.48
C GLU A 138 -17.21 -2.27 11.36
N ARG A 139 -18.37 -2.73 10.88
CA ARG A 139 -19.09 -3.86 11.47
C ARG A 139 -18.88 -5.07 10.58
N LEU A 140 -18.36 -6.13 11.17
CA LEU A 140 -18.33 -7.44 10.52
C LEU A 140 -19.44 -8.30 11.10
N TYR A 141 -20.03 -9.11 10.23
CA TYR A 141 -21.06 -10.08 10.56
C TYR A 141 -20.49 -11.47 10.41
N ILE A 142 -20.86 -12.37 11.30
CA ILE A 142 -20.36 -13.74 11.31
C ILE A 142 -21.45 -14.66 10.74
N HIS A 143 -21.13 -15.41 9.69
CA HIS A 143 -22.00 -16.44 9.13
C HIS A 143 -21.21 -17.74 9.03
N ASP A 144 -21.64 -18.79 9.72
CA ASP A 144 -20.98 -20.10 9.73
C ASP A 144 -19.46 -20.00 10.05
N GLY A 145 -19.08 -19.13 10.98
CA GLY A 145 -17.69 -18.88 11.36
C GLY A 145 -16.86 -18.06 10.35
N LYS A 146 -17.48 -17.54 9.28
CA LYS A 146 -16.86 -16.64 8.30
C LYS A 146 -17.25 -15.19 8.57
N TYR A 147 -16.33 -14.27 8.36
CA TYR A 147 -16.53 -12.84 8.53
C TYR A 147 -16.92 -12.18 7.20
N THR A 148 -17.95 -11.34 7.22
CA THR A 148 -18.44 -10.62 6.06
C THR A 148 -18.83 -9.19 6.42
N ASN A 149 -18.73 -8.28 5.45
CA ASN A 149 -19.25 -6.92 5.60
C ASN A 149 -20.73 -6.80 5.21
N LYS A 150 -21.40 -7.93 4.95
CA LYS A 150 -22.82 -8.00 4.60
C LYS A 150 -23.63 -8.56 5.78
N LYS A 151 -24.62 -7.78 6.22
CA LYS A 151 -25.49 -8.16 7.34
C LYS A 151 -26.24 -9.47 7.08
N GLY A 152 -26.95 -9.56 5.95
CA GLY A 152 -27.86 -10.69 5.68
C GLY A 152 -28.80 -10.94 6.85
N ASN A 153 -28.90 -12.20 7.28
CA ASN A 153 -29.67 -12.63 8.45
C ASN A 153 -28.80 -12.86 9.70
N SER A 154 -27.57 -12.36 9.75
CA SER A 154 -26.70 -12.60 10.91
C SER A 154 -27.28 -11.94 12.16
N THR A 155 -27.28 -12.69 13.25
CA THR A 155 -27.49 -12.20 14.62
C THR A 155 -26.19 -11.84 15.32
N GLU A 156 -25.05 -12.28 14.78
CA GLU A 156 -23.72 -12.03 15.33
C GLU A 156 -23.02 -10.90 14.56
N GLU A 157 -22.69 -9.85 15.30
CA GLU A 157 -22.04 -8.63 14.84
C GLU A 157 -20.84 -8.35 15.75
N ILE A 158 -19.72 -7.95 15.15
CA ILE A 158 -18.54 -7.49 15.86
C ILE A 158 -18.10 -6.15 15.29
N ARG A 159 -17.73 -5.23 16.20
CA ARG A 159 -17.02 -4.00 15.81
C ARG A 159 -15.56 -4.36 15.53
N ALA A 160 -15.14 -4.16 14.30
CA ALA A 160 -13.78 -4.40 13.86
C ALA A 160 -13.16 -3.11 13.32
N TYR A 161 -11.83 -3.04 13.35
CA TYR A 161 -11.06 -1.94 12.78
C TYR A 161 -10.25 -2.47 11.62
N LEU A 162 -10.37 -1.85 10.45
CA LEU A 162 -9.46 -2.13 9.35
C LEU A 162 -8.11 -1.50 9.68
N VAL A 163 -7.11 -2.34 9.90
CA VAL A 163 -5.76 -1.95 10.28
C VAL A 163 -4.80 -2.21 9.13
N GLY A 164 -4.03 -1.19 8.76
CA GLY A 164 -2.88 -1.33 7.88
C GLY A 164 -1.59 -1.48 8.68
N LYS A 165 -0.79 -2.48 8.32
CA LYS A 165 0.56 -2.66 8.85
C LYS A 165 1.56 -1.99 7.92
N ILE A 166 2.26 -0.96 8.41
CA ILE A 166 3.28 -0.23 7.65
C ILE A 166 4.65 -0.66 8.17
N PRO A 167 5.50 -1.33 7.35
CA PRO A 167 6.85 -1.71 7.75
C PRO A 167 7.74 -0.49 8.03
N TYR A 168 8.65 -0.61 9.00
CA TYR A 168 9.65 0.43 9.26
C TYR A 168 10.57 0.68 8.07
N GLU A 169 10.83 -0.34 7.25
CA GLU A 169 11.65 -0.22 6.03
C GLU A 169 11.02 0.65 4.95
N ASP A 170 9.69 0.82 4.98
CA ASP A 170 9.00 1.75 4.08
C ASP A 170 8.91 3.16 4.66
N ILE A 171 9.18 3.36 5.95
CA ILE A 171 9.12 4.68 6.59
C ILE A 171 10.48 5.35 6.46
N GLU A 172 10.53 6.45 5.71
CA GLU A 172 11.75 7.25 5.53
C GLU A 172 12.02 8.13 6.75
N ALA A 173 10.98 8.82 7.23
CA ALA A 173 11.09 9.77 8.33
C ALA A 173 9.75 9.99 9.04
N VAL A 174 9.82 10.57 10.23
CA VAL A 174 8.64 11.01 10.99
C VAL A 174 8.90 12.37 11.61
N ASN A 175 7.91 13.25 11.50
CA ASN A 175 7.82 14.49 12.27
C ASN A 175 6.69 14.34 13.29
N ILE A 176 7.01 14.17 14.57
CA ILE A 176 6.02 13.88 15.63
C ILE A 176 5.17 15.10 15.98
N ASP A 177 5.74 16.30 15.90
CA ASP A 177 5.07 17.55 16.30
C ASP A 177 4.06 18.03 15.25
N GLY A 178 4.17 17.52 14.04
CA GLY A 178 3.35 17.91 12.90
C GLY A 178 3.75 19.26 12.31
N ASP A 179 2.78 19.95 11.71
CA ASP A 179 3.00 21.22 11.04
C ASP A 179 1.84 22.21 11.25
N GLU A 180 1.82 23.30 10.46
CA GLU A 180 0.84 24.37 10.55
C GLU A 180 -0.59 23.96 10.16
N TYR A 181 -0.75 22.88 9.39
CA TYR A 181 -2.06 22.39 8.95
C TYR A 181 -2.57 21.27 9.85
N TYR A 182 -1.69 20.36 10.25
CA TYR A 182 -2.01 19.26 11.18
C TYR A 182 -0.92 19.10 12.24
N HIS A 183 -1.27 19.40 13.49
CA HIS A 183 -0.43 19.25 14.69
C HIS A 183 -0.38 17.80 15.21
N PHE A 184 -0.27 16.84 14.29
CA PHE A 184 -0.19 15.41 14.56
C PHE A 184 1.07 14.85 13.94
N PRO A 185 1.50 13.62 14.27
CA PRO A 185 2.62 13.00 13.58
C PRO A 185 2.44 12.94 12.06
N HIS A 186 3.41 13.43 11.30
CA HIS A 186 3.55 13.23 9.85
C HIS A 186 4.56 12.11 9.60
N ILE A 187 4.10 11.02 9.02
CA ILE A 187 4.88 9.82 8.73
C ILE A 187 5.12 9.79 7.23
N TYR A 188 6.38 9.95 6.83
CA TYR A 188 6.82 9.92 5.45
C TYR A 188 7.19 8.49 5.09
N CYS A 189 6.45 7.86 4.18
CA CYS A 189 6.72 6.50 3.75
C CYS A 189 6.59 6.28 2.24
N HIS A 190 7.25 5.24 1.76
CA HIS A 190 7.11 4.71 0.41
C HIS A 190 5.84 3.87 0.30
N PHE A 191 5.10 4.02 -0.81
CA PHE A 191 3.92 3.20 -1.08
C PHE A 191 4.32 1.95 -1.88
N SER A 192 5.17 1.14 -1.26
CA SER A 192 5.89 0.00 -1.86
C SER A 192 5.01 -1.21 -2.18
N HIS A 193 3.78 -1.25 -1.68
CA HIS A 193 2.89 -2.41 -1.71
C HIS A 193 1.66 -2.12 -2.57
N ASN A 194 1.74 -2.39 -3.88
CA ASN A 194 0.67 -2.09 -4.85
C ASN A 194 0.23 -0.62 -4.85
N ASN A 195 1.18 0.32 -4.72
CA ASN A 195 0.94 1.75 -4.55
C ASN A 195 0.24 2.10 -3.22
N GLU A 196 0.31 1.24 -2.21
CA GLU A 196 -0.13 1.51 -0.85
C GLU A 196 1.06 1.33 0.14
N PRO A 197 1.01 1.95 1.34
CA PRO A 197 2.05 1.79 2.35
C PRO A 197 1.91 0.51 3.19
N TYR A 198 0.86 -0.29 2.97
CA TYR A 198 0.53 -1.42 3.83
C TYR A 198 1.12 -2.72 3.29
N GLU A 199 1.97 -3.40 4.06
CA GLU A 199 2.35 -4.78 3.71
C GLU A 199 1.19 -5.74 3.87
N GLU A 200 0.26 -5.42 4.77
CA GLU A 200 -0.91 -6.22 5.09
C GLU A 200 -2.07 -5.35 5.58
N LEU A 201 -3.29 -5.74 5.20
CA LEU A 201 -4.56 -5.19 5.69
C LEU A 201 -5.32 -6.29 6.44
N VAL A 202 -5.59 -6.05 7.72
CA VAL A 202 -6.27 -7.01 8.61
C VAL A 202 -7.40 -6.31 9.34
N TYR A 203 -8.46 -7.06 9.64
CA TYR A 203 -9.45 -6.61 10.60
C TYR A 203 -9.01 -7.02 12.00
N CYS A 204 -8.95 -6.05 12.92
CA CYS A 204 -8.63 -6.28 14.32
C CYS A 204 -9.82 -5.93 15.23
N GLN A 205 -9.90 -6.64 16.36
CA GLN A 205 -10.72 -6.25 17.50
C GLN A 205 -9.86 -5.49 18.51
N GLU A 206 -10.40 -4.42 19.05
CA GLU A 206 -9.81 -3.72 20.19
C GLU A 206 -10.09 -4.51 21.47
N VAL A 207 -9.03 -4.94 22.14
CA VAL A 207 -9.06 -5.71 23.39
C VAL A 207 -8.44 -4.86 24.50
N ASP A 208 -9.22 -4.58 25.54
CA ASP A 208 -8.72 -3.94 26.75
C ASP A 208 -7.90 -4.96 27.56
N MET A 209 -6.61 -4.69 27.73
CA MET A 209 -5.70 -5.50 28.53
C MET A 209 -5.65 -5.05 30.00
N ASN A 210 -6.60 -4.22 30.42
CA ASN A 210 -6.64 -3.50 31.69
C ASN A 210 -5.51 -2.45 31.82
N ASN A 211 -5.62 -1.60 32.85
CA ASN A 211 -4.68 -0.53 33.16
C ASN A 211 -4.45 0.48 32.00
N GLY A 212 -5.45 0.65 31.12
CA GLY A 212 -5.37 1.58 30.00
C GLY A 212 -4.50 1.08 28.83
N HIS A 213 -4.09 -0.18 28.86
CA HIS A 213 -3.40 -0.82 27.75
C HIS A 213 -4.43 -1.44 26.81
N VAL A 214 -4.42 -1.00 25.57
CA VAL A 214 -5.29 -1.52 24.52
C VAL A 214 -4.42 -2.27 23.53
N HIS A 215 -4.87 -3.47 23.15
CA HIS A 215 -4.24 -4.28 22.12
C HIS A 215 -5.22 -4.53 20.98
N TYR A 216 -4.70 -4.56 19.75
CA TYR A 216 -5.50 -4.81 18.55
C TYR A 216 -5.29 -6.25 18.09
N SER A 217 -6.17 -7.16 18.55
CA SER A 217 -6.11 -8.58 18.20
C SER A 217 -6.61 -8.80 16.78
N GLU A 218 -5.82 -9.46 15.95
CA GLU A 218 -6.18 -9.80 14.58
C GLU A 218 -7.33 -10.82 14.55
N LEU A 219 -8.31 -10.58 13.69
CA LEU A 219 -9.47 -11.46 13.48
C LEU A 219 -9.33 -12.22 12.16
N VAL A 220 -9.16 -11.48 11.05
CA VAL A 220 -9.24 -12.00 9.68
C VAL A 220 -8.58 -11.03 8.71
N SER A 221 -8.00 -11.54 7.61
CA SER A 221 -7.45 -10.69 6.56
C SER A 221 -8.56 -9.93 5.81
N PHE A 222 -8.24 -8.73 5.34
CA PHE A 222 -9.17 -7.95 4.52
C PHE A 222 -9.60 -8.70 3.25
N THR A 223 -8.67 -9.40 2.61
CA THR A 223 -8.92 -10.19 1.40
C THR A 223 -9.87 -11.35 1.64
N ASP A 224 -9.77 -12.01 2.80
CA ASP A 224 -10.68 -13.10 3.16
C ASP A 224 -12.09 -12.58 3.40
N VAL A 225 -12.25 -11.44 4.09
CA VAL A 225 -13.56 -10.81 4.26
C VAL A 225 -14.17 -10.43 2.91
N GLN A 226 -13.39 -9.87 1.98
CA GLN A 226 -13.88 -9.55 0.64
C GLN A 226 -14.35 -10.81 -0.11
N LYS A 227 -13.59 -11.90 -0.04
CA LYS A 227 -13.93 -13.18 -0.66
C LYS A 227 -15.20 -13.77 -0.05
N GLN A 228 -15.25 -13.86 1.27
CA GLN A 228 -16.39 -14.41 2.01
C GLN A 228 -17.66 -13.57 1.79
N SER A 229 -17.54 -12.25 1.72
CA SER A 229 -18.65 -11.35 1.41
C SER A 229 -19.21 -11.54 -0.01
N LYS A 230 -18.34 -11.79 -1.00
CA LYS A 230 -18.77 -12.12 -2.37
C LYS A 230 -19.46 -13.48 -2.46
N GLU A 231 -18.89 -14.51 -1.81
CA GLU A 231 -19.50 -15.84 -1.72
C GLU A 231 -20.90 -15.77 -1.08
N PHE A 232 -21.03 -14.97 -0.02
CA PHE A 232 -22.30 -14.77 0.66
C PHE A 232 -23.33 -14.04 -0.21
N ALA A 233 -22.94 -12.97 -0.91
CA ALA A 233 -23.83 -12.25 -1.82
C ALA A 233 -24.36 -13.16 -2.93
N GLY A 234 -23.54 -14.06 -3.47
CA GLY A 234 -23.96 -15.03 -4.49
C GLY A 234 -24.89 -16.14 -3.98
N LYS A 235 -25.01 -16.35 -2.66
CA LYS A 235 -25.96 -17.30 -2.07
C LYS A 235 -27.34 -16.69 -1.78
N ILE A 236 -27.43 -15.36 -1.74
CA ILE A 236 -28.67 -14.63 -1.45
C ILE A 236 -29.34 -14.09 -2.73
N ALA A 237 -28.58 -13.99 -3.83
CA ALA A 237 -29.10 -13.67 -5.17
C ALA A 237 -29.76 -14.90 -5.80
#